data_AF-A0A929GVK2-F1
#
_entry.id   AF-A0A929GVK2-F1
#
_cell.length_a   1.000
_cell.length_b   1.000
_cell.length_c   1.000
_cell.angle_alpha   90.00
_cell.angle_beta   90.00
_cell.angle_gamma   90.00
#
_symmetry.space_group_name_H-M   'P 1'
#
loop_
_entity.id
_entity.type
_entity.pdbx_description
1 polymer ?
#
loop_
_entity_poly.entity_id
_entity_poly.type
_entity_poly.pdbx_seq_one_letter_code
_entity_poly.pdbx_strand_id
1 'polypeptide(L)'
;MTLSPGIAVIFLLLSFFLTSTIHAGEKSHSDSDDSVSELICQAGQKKCEGTHGKGCYSPAIGQECFDGLICPPGRRACVGDNGARCYDPASGQQCFNGLVCEIGRQPCTGSQGTSCFDPAVGEECNDGLVCKSGMKACIGEHGGSCYDPSIGQECIDGKVYFPDQKKVVKPKTSPPRSKRLKALKKRKKKDKASITCPPQLRKCVGENGNGCYDPARGQQCYDGLICQPGQKGCVGPYGVGCYEIGRGYHCYEGLICPPGKRACYDGKDKPYCYDPSRGQSCN
;
A
#
# COMPACT_ATOMS: atom_id res chain seq x y z
N MET A 1 34.60 -80.30 -23.48
CA MET A 1 35.52 -79.18 -23.23
C MET A 1 35.31 -78.75 -21.79
N THR A 2 36.01 -79.39 -20.85
CA THR A 2 37.17 -78.83 -20.12
C THR A 2 36.74 -77.71 -19.17
N LEU A 3 36.43 -78.05 -17.91
CA LEU A 3 37.32 -77.98 -16.72
C LEU A 3 37.37 -76.57 -16.09
N SER A 4 36.73 -76.44 -14.91
CA SER A 4 37.17 -75.60 -13.77
C SER A 4 38.64 -75.94 -13.40
N PRO A 5 39.41 -75.18 -12.56
CA PRO A 5 39.04 -74.37 -11.39
C PRO A 5 39.84 -73.02 -11.33
N GLY A 6 39.74 -72.13 -10.34
CA GLY A 6 40.11 -72.29 -8.94
C GLY A 6 40.90 -71.07 -8.45
N ILE A 7 40.44 -70.47 -7.34
CA ILE A 7 41.20 -69.97 -6.17
C ILE A 7 42.65 -69.48 -6.41
N ALA A 8 42.92 -68.21 -6.17
CA ALA A 8 44.18 -67.78 -5.53
C ALA A 8 44.07 -66.38 -4.91
N VAL A 9 44.07 -66.37 -3.58
CA VAL A 9 44.45 -65.27 -2.69
C VAL A 9 45.93 -64.95 -2.92
N ILE A 10 46.32 -63.68 -3.10
CA ILE A 10 47.64 -63.10 -2.76
C ILE A 10 47.37 -61.60 -2.45
N PHE A 11 47.38 -61.14 -1.20
CA PHE A 11 48.53 -60.77 -0.35
C PHE A 11 49.35 -59.57 -0.84
N LEU A 12 49.63 -58.69 0.13
CA LEU A 12 50.63 -57.60 0.21
C LEU A 12 50.06 -56.19 0.00
N LEU A 13 49.73 -55.45 1.06
CA LEU A 13 50.58 -54.86 2.12
C LEU A 13 51.24 -53.53 1.71
N LEU A 14 51.16 -52.56 2.66
CA LEU A 14 52.14 -51.48 2.93
C LEU A 14 52.10 -50.28 1.95
N SER A 15 52.07 -49.01 2.32
CA SER A 15 52.23 -48.26 3.58
C SER A 15 51.65 -46.85 3.35
N PHE A 16 50.88 -46.25 4.26
CA PHE A 16 51.34 -45.23 5.22
C PHE A 16 52.58 -44.41 4.79
N PHE A 17 52.41 -43.09 4.65
CA PHE A 17 53.25 -41.97 5.15
C PHE A 17 52.79 -40.69 4.40
N LEU A 18 51.98 -39.83 5.03
CA LEU A 18 52.42 -38.53 5.62
C LEU A 18 53.20 -37.64 4.66
N THR A 19 52.62 -36.50 4.26
CA THR A 19 53.12 -35.17 4.69
C THR A 19 52.25 -34.03 4.16
N SER A 20 52.10 -33.05 5.04
CA SER A 20 51.35 -31.79 4.93
C SER A 20 51.93 -30.83 3.90
N THR A 21 51.07 -30.04 3.25
CA THR A 21 51.40 -28.65 2.93
C THR A 21 50.17 -27.76 2.86
N ILE A 22 50.30 -26.67 3.61
CA ILE A 22 49.44 -25.52 3.84
C ILE A 22 49.30 -24.69 2.55
N HIS A 23 48.10 -24.20 2.23
CA HIS A 23 47.80 -22.90 1.58
C HIS A 23 46.38 -22.52 2.04
N ALA A 24 46.21 -21.64 3.03
CA ALA A 24 46.24 -20.18 2.92
C ALA A 24 45.12 -19.62 2.03
N GLY A 25 44.06 -19.14 2.68
CA GLY A 25 43.33 -17.95 2.27
C GLY A 25 42.09 -18.17 1.43
N GLU A 26 40.91 -18.20 2.08
CA GLU A 26 39.83 -17.32 1.67
C GLU A 26 39.00 -16.92 2.90
N LYS A 27 39.03 -15.62 3.15
CA LYS A 27 38.51 -14.92 4.30
C LYS A 27 37.01 -14.74 4.08
N SER A 28 36.19 -15.67 4.58
CA SER A 28 34.73 -15.49 4.67
C SER A 28 34.45 -14.57 5.87
N HIS A 29 34.64 -13.28 5.66
CA HIS A 29 34.23 -12.25 6.61
C HIS A 29 32.90 -11.68 6.14
N SER A 30 31.83 -12.30 6.61
CA SER A 30 30.52 -11.67 6.77
C SER A 30 29.70 -12.52 7.75
N ASP A 31 30.29 -12.79 8.92
CA ASP A 31 29.49 -12.94 10.13
C ASP A 31 28.87 -11.58 10.37
N SER A 32 27.67 -11.41 9.82
CA SER A 32 26.78 -10.37 10.26
C SER A 32 26.38 -10.82 11.66
N ASP A 33 27.03 -10.25 12.68
CA ASP A 33 26.56 -10.21 14.06
C ASP A 33 25.18 -9.53 14.06
N ASP A 34 24.18 -10.22 13.53
CA ASP A 34 22.79 -10.00 13.86
C ASP A 34 22.70 -10.55 15.28
N SER A 35 22.84 -9.65 16.24
CA SER A 35 22.60 -9.92 17.65
C SER A 35 21.24 -10.62 17.78
N VAL A 36 21.24 -11.95 17.77
CA VAL A 36 20.07 -12.76 18.06
C VAL A 36 19.81 -12.52 19.53
N SER A 37 19.06 -11.46 19.81
CA SER A 37 18.44 -11.27 21.10
C SER A 37 17.68 -12.56 21.36
N GLU A 38 18.24 -13.39 22.24
CA GLU A 38 17.57 -14.58 22.71
C GLU A 38 16.21 -14.12 23.22
N LEU A 39 15.15 -14.72 22.70
CA LEU A 39 13.81 -14.40 23.18
C LEU A 39 13.72 -14.86 24.64
N ILE A 40 13.79 -13.92 25.57
CA ILE A 40 13.67 -14.17 27.01
C ILE A 40 12.22 -13.89 27.40
N CYS A 41 11.52 -14.94 27.84
CA CYS A 41 10.14 -14.85 28.31
C CYS A 41 10.09 -14.74 29.83
N GLN A 42 9.07 -14.02 30.34
CA GLN A 42 8.85 -13.90 31.77
C GLN A 42 8.44 -15.25 32.38
N ALA A 43 8.60 -15.40 33.70
CA ALA A 43 8.15 -16.60 34.41
C ALA A 43 6.67 -16.88 34.12
N GLY A 44 6.34 -18.12 33.75
CA GLY A 44 4.98 -18.52 33.37
C GLY A 44 4.60 -18.26 31.91
N GLN A 45 5.46 -17.60 31.13
CA GLN A 45 5.32 -17.50 29.68
C GLN A 45 6.13 -18.59 28.97
N LYS A 46 5.73 -18.92 27.74
CA LYS A 46 6.41 -19.85 26.84
C LYS A 46 6.87 -19.10 25.59
N LYS A 47 7.96 -19.57 24.98
CA LYS A 47 8.43 -19.09 23.67
C LYS A 47 7.50 -19.61 22.57
N CYS A 48 7.16 -18.75 21.63
CA CYS A 48 6.45 -19.05 20.39
C CYS A 48 7.35 -18.59 19.25
N GLU A 49 7.76 -19.49 18.38
CA GLU A 49 8.69 -19.22 17.29
C GLU A 49 8.24 -20.01 16.06
N GLY A 50 8.45 -19.42 14.89
CA GLY A 50 8.08 -20.03 13.62
C GLY A 50 8.17 -19.06 12.45
N THR A 51 7.60 -19.44 11.31
CA THR A 51 7.70 -18.64 10.08
C THR A 51 7.00 -17.28 10.19
N HIS A 52 6.04 -17.15 11.10
CA HIS A 52 5.27 -15.93 11.30
C HIS A 52 5.77 -15.05 12.47
N GLY A 53 6.92 -15.39 13.05
CA GLY A 53 7.61 -14.53 14.01
C GLY A 53 8.07 -15.26 15.26
N LYS A 54 8.55 -14.47 16.23
CA LYS A 54 8.96 -14.93 17.54
C LYS A 54 8.36 -14.04 18.63
N GLY A 55 7.90 -14.64 19.72
CA GLY A 55 7.30 -13.91 20.83
C GLY A 55 6.99 -14.79 22.04
N CYS A 56 6.66 -14.17 23.16
CA CYS A 56 6.28 -14.87 24.38
C CYS A 56 4.77 -14.88 24.53
N TYR A 57 4.21 -16.02 24.92
CA TYR A 57 2.77 -16.16 25.20
C TYR A 57 2.54 -16.82 26.55
N SER A 58 1.38 -16.58 27.14
CA SER A 58 0.97 -17.15 28.42
C SER A 58 -0.17 -18.16 28.23
N PRO A 59 0.13 -19.47 28.26
CA PRO A 59 -0.91 -20.51 28.24
C PRO A 59 -1.86 -20.41 29.44
N ALA A 60 -1.39 -19.88 30.57
CA ALA A 60 -2.17 -19.78 31.81
C ALA A 60 -3.39 -18.85 31.67
N ILE A 61 -3.31 -17.82 30.82
CA ILE A 61 -4.45 -16.97 30.50
C ILE A 61 -5.21 -17.44 29.26
N GLY A 62 -4.82 -18.57 28.66
CA GLY A 62 -5.46 -19.18 27.49
C GLY A 62 -4.91 -18.71 26.14
N GLN A 63 -3.72 -18.08 26.09
CA GLN A 63 -3.09 -17.80 24.79
C GLN A 63 -2.54 -19.08 24.16
N GLU A 64 -2.56 -19.14 22.83
CA GLU A 64 -2.04 -20.26 22.05
C GLU A 64 -1.00 -19.79 21.03
N CYS A 65 -0.07 -20.66 20.65
CA CYS A 65 0.98 -20.39 19.68
C CYS A 65 0.83 -21.31 18.46
N PHE A 66 0.94 -20.74 17.27
CA PHE A 66 0.85 -21.43 15.98
C PHE A 66 1.91 -20.90 15.02
N ASP A 67 3.02 -21.63 14.87
CA ASP A 67 4.12 -21.28 13.94
C ASP A 67 4.57 -19.81 14.04
N GLY A 68 4.81 -19.33 15.27
CA GLY A 68 5.21 -17.94 15.54
C GLY A 68 4.04 -16.94 15.70
N LEU A 69 2.81 -17.32 15.33
CA LEU A 69 1.60 -16.53 15.58
C LEU A 69 1.04 -16.82 16.98
N ILE A 70 0.88 -15.77 17.80
CA ILE A 70 0.27 -15.88 19.14
C ILE A 70 -1.19 -15.43 19.06
N CYS A 71 -2.11 -16.33 19.39
CA CYS A 71 -3.53 -16.04 19.43
C CYS A 71 -4.05 -15.84 20.86
N PRO A 72 -4.92 -14.83 21.07
CA PRO A 72 -5.55 -14.61 22.36
C PRO A 72 -6.58 -15.71 22.65
N PRO A 73 -7.01 -15.84 23.92
CA PRO A 73 -7.94 -16.87 24.34
C PRO A 73 -9.23 -16.87 23.52
N GLY A 74 -9.71 -18.05 23.16
CA GLY A 74 -10.93 -18.23 22.36
C GLY A 74 -10.77 -17.94 20.87
N ARG A 75 -9.59 -17.48 20.41
CA ARG A 75 -9.31 -17.31 18.98
C ARG A 75 -8.50 -18.47 18.43
N ARG A 76 -8.71 -18.77 17.15
CA ARG A 76 -7.95 -19.78 16.40
C ARG A 76 -6.97 -19.12 15.44
N ALA A 77 -5.90 -19.83 15.11
CA ALA A 77 -5.00 -19.39 14.04
C ALA A 77 -5.57 -19.73 12.66
N CYS A 78 -5.44 -18.77 11.75
CA CYS A 78 -5.63 -18.94 10.31
C CYS A 78 -4.29 -18.68 9.63
N VAL A 79 -3.66 -19.75 9.14
CA VAL A 79 -2.32 -19.74 8.54
C VAL A 79 -2.41 -20.27 7.12
N GLY A 80 -1.64 -19.68 6.22
CA GLY A 80 -1.52 -20.12 4.85
C GLY A 80 -0.82 -19.10 3.95
N ASP A 81 -0.93 -19.29 2.64
CA ASP A 81 -0.20 -18.47 1.65
C ASP A 81 -0.58 -16.98 1.70
N ASN A 82 -1.78 -16.67 2.19
CA ASN A 82 -2.28 -15.30 2.33
C ASN A 82 -1.98 -14.68 3.72
N GLY A 83 -1.07 -15.30 4.47
CA GLY A 83 -0.55 -14.82 5.74
C GLY A 83 -1.03 -15.63 6.94
N ALA A 84 -0.75 -15.10 8.13
CA ALA A 84 -1.11 -15.69 9.41
C ALA A 84 -1.84 -14.67 10.28
N ARG A 85 -3.03 -15.02 10.77
CA ARG A 85 -3.82 -14.15 11.64
C ARG A 85 -4.73 -14.95 12.56
N CYS A 86 -5.07 -14.37 13.70
CA CYS A 86 -6.02 -14.98 14.63
C CYS A 86 -7.45 -14.55 14.31
N TYR A 87 -8.38 -15.50 14.32
CA TYR A 87 -9.79 -15.27 14.06
C TYR A 87 -10.68 -15.88 15.14
N ASP A 88 -11.91 -15.39 15.22
CA ASP A 88 -12.90 -15.84 16.19
C ASP A 88 -14.07 -16.54 15.47
N PRO A 89 -14.11 -17.89 15.46
CA PRO A 89 -15.21 -18.65 14.87
C PRO A 89 -16.58 -18.31 15.47
N ALA A 90 -16.64 -17.95 16.76
CA ALA A 90 -17.90 -17.65 17.44
C ALA A 90 -18.50 -16.31 16.98
N SER A 91 -17.65 -15.39 16.51
CA SER A 91 -18.08 -14.14 15.86
C SER A 91 -18.56 -14.31 14.41
N GLY A 92 -18.62 -15.56 13.92
CA GLY A 92 -18.99 -15.84 12.54
C GLY A 92 -17.86 -15.61 11.55
N GLN A 93 -16.60 -15.85 11.95
CA GLN A 93 -15.44 -15.81 11.06
C GLN A 93 -15.01 -17.22 10.65
N GLN A 94 -14.47 -17.34 9.44
CA GLN A 94 -13.94 -18.56 8.85
C GLN A 94 -12.58 -18.29 8.19
N CYS A 95 -11.75 -19.32 8.12
CA CYS A 95 -10.39 -19.26 7.60
C CYS A 95 -10.28 -19.93 6.22
N PHE A 96 -9.59 -19.26 5.29
CA PHE A 96 -9.26 -19.72 3.95
C PHE A 96 -7.77 -19.47 3.67
N ASN A 97 -6.90 -20.47 3.89
CA ASN A 97 -5.47 -20.40 3.56
C ASN A 97 -4.80 -19.06 3.97
N GLY A 98 -4.93 -18.68 5.24
CA GLY A 98 -4.38 -17.41 5.77
C GLY A 98 -5.27 -16.18 5.63
N LEU A 99 -6.36 -16.24 4.85
CA LEU A 99 -7.40 -15.21 4.75
C LEU A 99 -8.53 -15.50 5.74
N VAL A 100 -9.01 -14.49 6.44
CA VAL A 100 -10.19 -14.62 7.31
C VAL A 100 -11.35 -13.86 6.70
N CYS A 101 -12.47 -14.55 6.53
CA CYS A 101 -13.71 -14.00 5.99
C CYS A 101 -14.85 -14.21 6.99
N GLU A 102 -15.91 -13.41 6.88
CA GLU A 102 -17.17 -13.69 7.57
C GLU A 102 -17.85 -14.93 6.96
N ILE A 103 -18.66 -15.63 7.74
CA ILE A 103 -19.51 -16.73 7.27
C ILE A 103 -20.40 -16.23 6.13
N GLY A 104 -20.53 -17.04 5.08
CA GLY A 104 -21.28 -16.69 3.87
C GLY A 104 -20.45 -15.97 2.81
N ARG A 105 -19.32 -15.35 3.19
CA ARG A 105 -18.35 -14.81 2.22
C ARG A 105 -17.42 -15.89 1.67
N GLN A 106 -16.92 -15.68 0.46
CA GLN A 106 -15.98 -16.56 -0.23
C GLN A 106 -14.62 -15.86 -0.43
N PRO A 107 -13.50 -16.60 -0.51
CA PRO A 107 -12.21 -16.03 -0.83
C PRO A 107 -12.15 -15.60 -2.30
N CYS A 108 -11.60 -14.41 -2.56
CA CYS A 108 -11.22 -13.93 -3.88
C CYS A 108 -9.71 -13.72 -3.91
N THR A 109 -9.00 -14.54 -4.68
CA THR A 109 -7.54 -14.51 -4.81
C THR A 109 -7.17 -14.36 -6.28
N GLY A 110 -6.15 -13.56 -6.56
CA GLY A 110 -5.57 -13.42 -7.90
C GLY A 110 -4.49 -12.35 -7.94
N SER A 111 -4.15 -11.88 -9.14
CA SER A 111 -3.07 -10.91 -9.33
C SER A 111 -3.30 -9.57 -8.60
N GLN A 112 -4.56 -9.21 -8.35
CA GLN A 112 -4.94 -7.97 -7.66
C GLN A 112 -4.93 -8.08 -6.14
N GLY A 113 -4.64 -9.26 -5.61
CA GLY A 113 -4.55 -9.53 -4.19
C GLY A 113 -5.60 -10.53 -3.71
N THR A 114 -5.79 -10.52 -2.39
CA THR A 114 -6.64 -11.47 -1.70
C THR A 114 -7.64 -10.75 -0.82
N SER A 115 -8.93 -11.02 -1.02
CA SER A 115 -10.03 -10.40 -0.31
C SER A 115 -11.21 -11.38 -0.15
N CYS A 116 -12.23 -10.99 0.59
CA CYS A 116 -13.46 -11.76 0.75
C CYS A 116 -14.59 -11.07 -0.02
N PHE A 117 -15.43 -11.83 -0.70
CA PHE A 117 -16.62 -11.31 -1.38
C PHE A 117 -17.87 -12.04 -0.95
N ASP A 118 -19.01 -11.39 -1.09
CA ASP A 118 -20.32 -11.94 -0.77
C ASP A 118 -21.14 -12.19 -2.05
N PRO A 119 -21.22 -13.45 -2.51
CA PRO A 119 -22.01 -13.79 -3.70
C PRO A 119 -23.52 -13.54 -3.49
N ALA A 120 -24.01 -13.51 -2.25
CA ALA A 120 -25.44 -13.32 -1.97
C ALA A 120 -25.93 -11.90 -2.26
N VAL A 121 -25.03 -10.90 -2.22
CA VAL A 121 -25.33 -9.51 -2.62
C VAL A 121 -24.92 -9.21 -4.07
N GLY A 122 -24.61 -10.27 -4.84
CA GLY A 122 -24.22 -10.15 -6.23
C GLY A 122 -22.81 -9.61 -6.42
N GLU A 123 -21.86 -9.96 -5.54
CA GLU A 123 -20.43 -9.77 -5.81
C GLU A 123 -19.84 -10.97 -6.55
N GLU A 124 -18.85 -10.72 -7.39
CA GLU A 124 -18.11 -11.71 -8.17
C GLU A 124 -16.61 -11.45 -8.04
N CYS A 125 -15.83 -12.53 -7.89
CA CYS A 125 -14.38 -12.47 -7.89
C CYS A 125 -13.82 -12.48 -9.32
N ASN A 126 -13.00 -11.49 -9.64
CA ASN A 126 -12.31 -11.34 -10.91
C ASN A 126 -10.81 -11.14 -10.67
N ASP A 127 -10.04 -12.24 -10.66
CA ASP A 127 -8.57 -12.23 -10.47
C ASP A 127 -8.09 -11.42 -9.25
N GLY A 128 -8.70 -11.68 -8.09
CA GLY A 128 -8.38 -11.00 -6.83
C GLY A 128 -9.11 -9.66 -6.64
N LEU A 129 -9.83 -9.18 -7.66
CA LEU A 129 -10.67 -7.98 -7.59
C LEU A 129 -12.15 -8.37 -7.42
N VAL A 130 -12.81 -7.79 -6.42
CA VAL A 130 -14.24 -8.01 -6.17
C VAL A 130 -15.05 -6.96 -6.93
N CYS A 131 -15.92 -7.44 -7.81
CA CYS A 131 -16.79 -6.60 -8.63
C CYS A 131 -18.26 -6.94 -8.40
N LYS A 132 -19.17 -6.01 -8.75
CA LYS A 132 -20.60 -6.35 -8.81
C LYS A 132 -20.85 -7.30 -9.99
N SER A 133 -21.86 -8.14 -9.85
CA SER A 133 -22.27 -9.08 -10.89
C SER A 133 -22.54 -8.35 -12.19
N GLY A 134 -22.03 -8.91 -13.29
CA GLY A 134 -22.08 -8.32 -14.63
C GLY A 134 -20.98 -7.28 -14.91
N MET A 135 -20.22 -6.84 -13.92
CA MET A 135 -19.01 -6.04 -14.14
C MET A 135 -17.80 -6.94 -14.40
N LYS A 136 -16.84 -6.44 -15.17
CA LYS A 136 -15.58 -7.11 -15.47
C LYS A 136 -14.41 -6.41 -14.79
N ALA A 137 -13.34 -7.14 -14.51
CA ALA A 137 -12.09 -6.54 -14.09
C ALA A 137 -11.34 -5.91 -15.27
N CYS A 138 -10.83 -4.70 -15.07
CA CYS A 138 -9.85 -4.03 -15.91
C CYS A 138 -8.54 -3.95 -15.13
N ILE A 139 -7.53 -4.71 -15.57
CA ILE A 139 -6.26 -4.86 -14.87
C ILE A 139 -5.18 -4.05 -15.58
N GLY A 140 -4.52 -3.15 -14.86
CA GLY A 140 -3.41 -2.35 -15.34
C GLY A 140 -2.19 -2.38 -14.41
N GLU A 141 -1.12 -1.71 -14.82
CA GLU A 141 0.13 -1.62 -14.05
C GLU A 141 -0.05 -0.97 -12.66
N HIS A 142 -1.11 -0.18 -12.47
CA HIS A 142 -1.40 0.51 -11.21
C HIS A 142 -2.58 -0.11 -10.44
N GLY A 143 -2.95 -1.35 -10.78
CA GLY A 143 -4.02 -2.10 -10.13
C GLY A 143 -5.24 -2.35 -11.00
N GLY A 144 -6.27 -2.91 -10.38
CA GLY A 144 -7.50 -3.34 -11.01
C GLY A 144 -8.66 -2.40 -10.72
N SER A 145 -9.58 -2.28 -11.66
CA SER A 145 -10.86 -1.58 -11.46
C SER A 145 -11.98 -2.35 -12.13
N CYS A 146 -13.16 -2.34 -11.52
CA CYS A 146 -14.35 -2.93 -12.12
C CYS A 146 -14.94 -1.96 -13.16
N TYR A 147 -15.39 -2.49 -14.29
CA TYR A 147 -16.11 -1.73 -15.31
C TYR A 147 -17.32 -2.50 -15.80
N ASP A 148 -18.32 -1.75 -16.24
CA ASP A 148 -19.58 -2.28 -16.76
C ASP A 148 -19.62 -2.18 -18.30
N PRO A 149 -19.38 -3.30 -19.01
CA PRO A 149 -19.45 -3.31 -20.47
C PRO A 149 -20.86 -3.03 -21.00
N SER A 150 -21.90 -3.22 -20.19
CA SER A 150 -23.31 -3.06 -20.58
C SER A 150 -23.69 -1.60 -20.81
N ILE A 151 -22.98 -0.67 -20.15
CA ILE A 151 -23.11 0.78 -20.38
C ILE A 151 -22.04 1.33 -21.34
N GLY A 152 -21.35 0.44 -22.06
CA GLY A 152 -20.35 0.79 -23.07
C GLY A 152 -18.98 1.19 -22.51
N GLN A 153 -18.69 0.87 -21.24
CA GLN A 153 -17.32 1.03 -20.74
C GLN A 153 -16.40 -0.02 -21.36
N GLU A 154 -15.16 0.37 -21.63
CA GLU A 154 -14.13 -0.52 -22.17
C GLU A 154 -12.86 -0.44 -21.34
N CYS A 155 -12.18 -1.58 -21.19
CA CYS A 155 -10.84 -1.64 -20.62
C CYS A 155 -9.80 -1.58 -21.74
N ILE A 156 -8.94 -0.56 -21.73
CA ILE A 156 -7.83 -0.42 -22.69
C ILE A 156 -6.57 -0.12 -21.88
N ASP A 157 -5.54 -0.93 -22.05
CA ASP A 157 -4.25 -0.81 -21.33
C ASP A 157 -4.43 -0.65 -19.81
N GLY A 158 -5.37 -1.40 -19.23
CA GLY A 158 -5.66 -1.37 -17.80
C GLY A 158 -6.35 -0.10 -17.31
N LYS A 159 -6.95 0.69 -18.21
CA LYS A 159 -7.76 1.87 -17.86
C LYS A 159 -9.18 1.72 -18.42
N VAL A 160 -10.15 2.15 -17.61
CA VAL A 160 -11.56 2.13 -17.98
C VAL A 160 -11.90 3.42 -18.74
N TYR A 161 -12.45 3.28 -19.95
CA TYR A 161 -12.89 4.38 -20.80
C TYR A 161 -14.40 4.39 -20.95
N PHE A 162 -14.96 5.58 -21.00
CA PHE A 162 -16.37 5.82 -21.31
C PHE A 162 -16.53 6.13 -22.80
N PRO A 163 -17.68 5.79 -23.41
CA PRO A 163 -17.92 5.99 -24.83
C PRO A 163 -17.78 7.46 -25.27
N ASP A 164 -18.08 8.43 -24.39
CA ASP A 164 -17.95 9.86 -24.69
C ASP A 164 -16.50 10.40 -24.69
N GLN A 165 -15.52 9.60 -24.24
CA GLN A 165 -14.11 10.00 -24.24
C GLN A 165 -13.34 9.56 -25.50
N LYS A 166 -13.96 8.83 -26.43
CA LYS A 166 -13.37 8.46 -27.73
C LYS A 166 -13.36 9.65 -28.71
N LYS A 167 -12.76 10.79 -28.35
CA LYS A 167 -12.17 11.69 -29.36
C LYS A 167 -10.76 11.22 -29.67
N VAL A 168 -10.69 10.37 -30.69
CA VAL A 168 -9.50 9.88 -31.39
C VAL A 168 -8.39 10.95 -31.45
N VAL A 169 -7.42 10.86 -30.55
CA VAL A 169 -6.12 11.50 -30.76
C VAL A 169 -5.33 10.57 -31.66
N LYS A 170 -5.38 10.82 -32.98
CA LYS A 170 -4.40 10.23 -33.90
C LYS A 170 -2.99 10.58 -33.39
N PRO A 171 -2.01 9.65 -33.44
CA PRO A 171 -0.65 9.93 -33.03
C PRO A 171 -0.07 10.97 -34.01
N LYS A 172 -0.05 12.24 -33.60
CA LYS A 172 0.70 13.28 -34.31
C LYS A 172 2.13 13.23 -33.81
N THR A 173 3.01 12.77 -34.68
CA THR A 173 4.45 13.01 -34.64
C THR A 173 4.73 14.41 -34.06
N SER A 174 5.51 14.43 -33.00
CA SER A 174 5.87 15.61 -32.22
C SER A 174 6.58 16.67 -33.08
N PRO A 175 6.10 17.94 -33.12
CA PRO A 175 6.86 19.02 -33.71
C PRO A 175 7.88 19.60 -32.71
N PRO A 176 8.99 20.21 -33.21
CA PRO A 176 10.14 20.60 -32.40
C PRO A 176 9.85 21.71 -31.37
N ARG A 177 10.66 21.64 -30.29
CA ARG A 177 10.53 22.28 -28.96
C ARG A 177 10.40 23.81 -28.94
N SER A 178 10.64 24.54 -30.04
CA SER A 178 10.66 26.02 -30.02
C SER A 178 9.30 26.70 -30.27
N LYS A 179 8.31 26.01 -30.86
CA LYS A 179 6.95 26.57 -31.05
C LYS A 179 5.98 26.25 -29.90
N ARG A 180 6.37 25.37 -28.98
CA ARG A 180 5.55 24.92 -27.82
C ARG A 180 5.32 26.03 -26.80
N LEU A 181 6.27 26.96 -26.61
CA LEU A 181 6.15 28.01 -25.59
C LEU A 181 5.17 29.14 -25.94
N LYS A 182 5.01 29.47 -27.23
CA LYS A 182 4.09 30.54 -27.67
C LYS A 182 2.63 30.05 -27.78
N ALA A 183 2.40 28.76 -28.03
CA ALA A 183 1.06 28.17 -28.07
C ALA A 183 0.48 27.86 -26.67
N LEU A 184 1.33 27.55 -25.68
CA LEU A 184 0.89 27.34 -24.29
C LEU A 184 0.40 28.63 -23.61
N LYS A 185 0.97 29.79 -23.93
CA LYS A 185 0.47 31.09 -23.43
C LYS A 185 -0.89 31.49 -24.03
N LYS A 186 -1.23 31.03 -25.25
CA LYS A 186 -2.55 31.30 -25.88
C LYS A 186 -3.64 30.28 -25.50
N ARG A 187 -3.28 29.07 -25.07
CA ARG A 187 -4.26 28.02 -24.68
C ARG A 187 -4.71 28.07 -23.22
N LYS A 188 -3.95 28.67 -22.30
CA LYS A 188 -4.40 28.90 -20.91
C LYS A 188 -5.54 29.92 -20.75
N LYS A 189 -5.99 30.58 -21.84
CA LYS A 189 -7.06 31.60 -21.79
C LYS A 189 -8.44 31.08 -22.17
N LYS A 190 -8.61 29.82 -22.62
CA LYS A 190 -9.85 29.40 -23.32
C LYS A 190 -10.74 28.34 -22.65
N ASP A 191 -10.42 27.83 -21.46
CA ASP A 191 -11.32 26.90 -20.74
C ASP A 191 -11.55 27.32 -19.27
N LYS A 192 -11.65 28.63 -18.97
CA LYS A 192 -12.36 29.06 -17.76
C LYS A 192 -13.86 28.91 -18.04
N ALA A 193 -14.39 27.72 -17.78
CA ALA A 193 -15.83 27.50 -17.72
C ALA A 193 -16.43 28.59 -16.83
N SER A 194 -17.23 29.47 -17.42
CA SER A 194 -17.93 30.53 -16.71
C SER A 194 -18.94 29.87 -15.78
N ILE A 195 -18.59 29.75 -14.51
CA ILE A 195 -19.56 29.32 -13.49
C ILE A 195 -20.62 30.42 -13.33
N THR A 196 -21.89 30.05 -13.40
CA THR A 196 -23.02 30.93 -13.10
C THR A 196 -23.51 30.60 -11.71
N CYS A 197 -23.47 31.58 -10.81
CA CYS A 197 -23.94 31.42 -9.44
C CYS A 197 -25.32 32.06 -9.28
N PRO A 198 -26.19 31.52 -8.42
CA PRO A 198 -27.38 32.21 -7.95
C PRO A 198 -27.06 33.63 -7.45
N PRO A 199 -27.99 34.60 -7.55
CA PRO A 199 -27.74 36.00 -7.23
C PRO A 199 -27.26 36.26 -5.80
N GLN A 200 -27.60 35.37 -4.86
CA GLN A 200 -27.17 35.43 -3.46
C GLN A 200 -25.78 34.84 -3.20
N LEU A 201 -25.17 34.16 -4.18
CA LEU A 201 -23.87 33.50 -4.04
C LEU A 201 -22.79 34.21 -4.86
N ARG A 202 -21.58 34.26 -4.31
CA ARG A 202 -20.41 34.80 -5.01
C ARG A 202 -19.66 33.69 -5.73
N LYS A 203 -19.06 34.03 -6.86
CA LYS A 203 -18.19 33.12 -7.62
C LYS A 203 -16.86 32.95 -6.90
N CYS A 204 -16.44 31.71 -6.70
CA CYS A 204 -15.11 31.31 -6.31
C CYS A 204 -14.41 30.71 -7.54
N VAL A 205 -13.28 31.27 -7.95
CA VAL A 205 -12.55 30.86 -9.15
C VAL A 205 -11.07 30.82 -8.83
N GLY A 206 -10.42 29.71 -9.13
CA GLY A 206 -8.97 29.59 -9.03
C GLY A 206 -8.44 28.34 -9.70
N GLU A 207 -7.15 28.07 -9.53
CA GLU A 207 -6.51 26.92 -10.17
C GLU A 207 -7.02 25.58 -9.61
N ASN A 208 -7.56 25.58 -8.39
CA ASN A 208 -8.01 24.39 -7.67
C ASN A 208 -9.52 24.11 -7.80
N GLY A 209 -10.25 24.93 -8.57
CA GLY A 209 -11.66 24.71 -8.82
C GLY A 209 -12.44 25.99 -9.06
N ASN A 210 -13.70 25.80 -9.47
CA ASN A 210 -14.68 26.87 -9.57
C ASN A 210 -15.93 26.46 -8.78
N GLY A 211 -16.46 27.36 -7.97
CA GLY A 211 -17.63 27.11 -7.13
C GLY A 211 -18.41 28.38 -6.82
N CYS A 212 -19.53 28.22 -6.13
CA CYS A 212 -20.33 29.33 -5.61
C CYS A 212 -20.30 29.27 -4.08
N TYR A 213 -20.00 30.37 -3.42
CA TYR A 213 -19.96 30.45 -1.96
C TYR A 213 -20.85 31.56 -1.43
N ASP A 214 -21.27 31.42 -0.19
CA ASP A 214 -22.16 32.35 0.51
C ASP A 214 -21.39 33.17 1.56
N PRO A 215 -21.02 34.43 1.26
CA PRO A 215 -20.35 35.30 2.23
C PRO A 215 -21.25 35.66 3.42
N ALA A 216 -22.57 35.69 3.23
CA ALA A 216 -23.51 36.02 4.31
C ALA A 216 -23.54 34.92 5.38
N ARG A 217 -23.26 33.67 4.98
CA ARG A 217 -23.04 32.56 5.91
C ARG A 217 -21.64 32.53 6.50
N GLY A 218 -20.73 33.42 6.10
CA GLY A 218 -19.34 33.46 6.56
C GLY A 218 -18.39 32.55 5.77
N GLN A 219 -18.79 32.04 4.61
CA GLN A 219 -17.89 31.27 3.74
C GLN A 219 -16.88 32.19 3.03
N GLN A 220 -15.70 31.66 2.77
CA GLN A 220 -14.62 32.39 2.11
C GLN A 220 -14.02 31.57 0.97
N CYS A 221 -13.55 32.24 -0.08
CA CYS A 221 -12.95 31.61 -1.26
C CYS A 221 -11.44 31.83 -1.29
N TYR A 222 -10.69 30.76 -1.54
CA TYR A 222 -9.24 30.74 -1.61
C TYR A 222 -8.78 29.93 -2.83
N ASP A 223 -8.42 30.63 -3.90
CA ASP A 223 -7.95 30.03 -5.16
C ASP A 223 -8.80 28.84 -5.67
N GLY A 224 -10.12 28.99 -5.62
CA GLY A 224 -11.08 27.97 -6.08
C GLY A 224 -11.60 27.04 -4.99
N LEU A 225 -10.99 27.06 -3.79
CA LEU A 225 -11.45 26.34 -2.62
C LEU A 225 -12.40 27.19 -1.77
N ILE A 226 -13.52 26.62 -1.33
CA ILE A 226 -14.49 27.28 -0.47
C ILE A 226 -14.32 26.78 0.97
N CYS A 227 -13.91 27.68 1.86
CA CYS A 227 -13.78 27.42 3.29
C CYS A 227 -15.06 27.77 4.05
N GLN A 228 -15.38 26.93 5.04
CA GLN A 228 -16.55 27.12 5.88
C GLN A 228 -16.33 28.22 6.92
N PRO A 229 -17.40 28.72 7.57
CA PRO A 229 -17.28 29.75 8.60
C PRO A 229 -16.39 29.26 9.75
N GLY A 230 -15.51 30.14 10.25
CA GLY A 230 -14.53 29.80 11.27
C GLY A 230 -13.28 29.07 10.74
N GLN A 231 -13.20 28.82 9.44
CA GLN A 231 -12.00 28.29 8.78
C GLN A 231 -11.24 29.40 8.04
N LYS A 232 -9.92 29.23 7.93
CA LYS A 232 -9.03 30.06 7.13
C LYS A 232 -8.43 29.24 6.01
N GLY A 233 -8.25 29.86 4.85
CA GLY A 233 -7.58 29.25 3.72
C GLY A 233 -6.07 29.23 3.91
N CYS A 234 -5.46 28.13 3.48
CA CYS A 234 -4.04 27.98 3.25
C CYS A 234 -3.84 27.85 1.74
N VAL A 235 -3.05 28.73 1.13
CA VAL A 235 -2.80 28.73 -0.31
C VAL A 235 -1.30 28.87 -0.52
N GLY A 236 -0.74 28.02 -1.36
CA GLY A 236 0.63 28.15 -1.82
C GLY A 236 1.00 27.12 -2.88
N PRO A 237 2.26 27.07 -3.28
CA PRO A 237 2.72 26.22 -4.39
C PRO A 237 2.50 24.72 -4.17
N TYR A 238 2.37 24.28 -2.91
CA TYR A 238 2.20 22.87 -2.56
C TYR A 238 0.75 22.44 -2.35
N GLY A 239 -0.20 23.37 -2.40
CA GLY A 239 -1.62 23.04 -2.33
C GLY A 239 -2.49 24.16 -1.79
N VAL A 240 -3.78 23.85 -1.74
CA VAL A 240 -4.79 24.70 -1.09
C VAL A 240 -5.60 23.87 -0.11
N GLY A 241 -5.93 24.46 1.04
CA GLY A 241 -6.72 23.78 2.06
C GLY A 241 -7.41 24.76 3.00
N CYS A 242 -8.37 24.28 3.78
CA CYS A 242 -9.02 25.05 4.84
C CYS A 242 -8.65 24.47 6.19
N TYR A 243 -8.38 25.32 7.18
CA TYR A 243 -8.10 24.90 8.55
C TYR A 243 -8.86 25.75 9.57
N GLU A 244 -9.17 25.18 10.72
CA GLU A 244 -9.93 25.87 11.77
C GLU A 244 -9.08 26.90 12.50
N ILE A 245 -9.62 28.12 12.62
CA ILE A 245 -9.01 29.19 13.39
C ILE A 245 -9.18 28.84 14.88
N GLY A 246 -8.08 28.86 15.65
CA GLY A 246 -8.10 28.66 17.09
C GLY A 246 -7.76 27.25 17.56
N ARG A 247 -7.62 26.27 16.66
CA ARG A 247 -7.12 24.93 17.04
C ARG A 247 -5.60 24.80 17.06
N GLY A 248 -4.85 25.84 16.68
CA GLY A 248 -3.38 25.82 16.63
C GLY A 248 -2.80 25.25 15.34
N TYR A 249 -3.61 25.18 14.26
CA TYR A 249 -3.10 24.85 12.94
C TYR A 249 -2.31 26.03 12.35
N HIS A 250 -1.26 25.72 11.60
CA HIS A 250 -0.44 26.71 10.91
C HIS A 250 -0.38 26.40 9.41
N CYS A 251 -0.46 27.44 8.58
CA CYS A 251 -0.32 27.34 7.14
C CYS A 251 1.08 27.77 6.73
N TYR A 252 1.72 26.99 5.87
CA TYR A 252 3.04 27.29 5.32
C TYR A 252 3.10 26.85 3.85
N GLU A 253 3.17 27.80 2.92
CA GLU A 253 3.25 27.56 1.46
C GLU A 253 2.19 26.60 0.90
N GLY A 254 0.99 26.56 1.50
CA GLY A 254 -0.11 25.66 1.08
C GLY A 254 -0.19 24.36 1.89
N LEU A 255 0.80 24.07 2.74
CA LEU A 255 0.78 22.98 3.70
C LEU A 255 0.12 23.41 5.01
N ILE A 256 -0.84 22.62 5.49
CA ILE A 256 -1.49 22.82 6.78
C ILE A 256 -0.87 21.87 7.80
N CYS A 257 -0.20 22.43 8.81
CA CYS A 257 0.36 21.65 9.90
C CYS A 257 -0.54 21.64 11.14
N PRO A 258 -0.74 20.45 11.75
CA PRO A 258 -1.53 20.32 12.96
C PRO A 258 -0.82 20.94 14.16
N PRO A 259 -1.55 21.14 15.27
CA PRO A 259 -1.03 21.81 16.45
C PRO A 259 0.17 21.08 17.03
N GLY A 260 1.16 21.84 17.49
CA GLY A 260 2.42 21.30 18.00
C GLY A 260 3.41 20.86 16.92
N LYS A 261 2.98 20.77 15.65
CA LYS A 261 3.88 20.51 14.51
C LYS A 261 4.32 21.78 13.84
N ARG A 262 5.51 21.75 13.26
CA ARG A 262 6.11 22.85 12.51
C ARG A 262 6.36 22.42 11.07
N ALA A 263 6.43 23.37 10.15
CA ALA A 263 6.74 23.10 8.76
C ALA A 263 8.26 23.02 8.56
N CYS A 264 8.73 22.03 7.81
CA CYS A 264 10.14 21.88 7.41
C CYS A 264 10.31 21.33 6.01
N TYR A 265 11.53 21.43 5.50
CA TYR A 265 11.90 20.95 4.18
C TYR A 265 12.79 19.71 4.31
N ASP A 266 12.61 18.76 3.40
CA ASP A 266 13.40 17.52 3.35
C ASP A 266 14.68 17.65 2.49
N GLY A 267 15.09 18.89 2.19
CA GLY A 267 16.17 19.20 1.24
C GLY A 267 15.82 18.93 -0.23
N LYS A 268 14.59 18.50 -0.54
CA LYS A 268 14.09 18.26 -1.92
C LYS A 268 12.94 19.20 -2.29
N ASP A 269 12.93 20.40 -1.69
CA ASP A 269 11.95 21.46 -1.92
C ASP A 269 10.49 21.06 -1.66
N LYS A 270 10.19 20.04 -0.82
CA LYS A 270 8.81 19.75 -0.40
C LYS A 270 8.64 20.00 1.10
N PRO A 271 7.72 20.91 1.50
CA PRO A 271 7.45 21.12 2.90
C PRO A 271 6.66 19.93 3.47
N TYR A 272 6.96 19.55 4.71
CA TYR A 272 6.22 18.56 5.49
C TYR A 272 6.07 19.03 6.95
N CYS A 273 5.12 18.44 7.67
CA CYS A 273 4.88 18.77 9.08
C CYS A 273 5.67 17.83 9.98
N TYR A 274 6.63 18.37 10.72
CA TYR A 274 7.45 17.62 11.65
C TYR A 274 7.02 17.88 13.11
N ASP A 275 7.29 16.90 13.97
CA ASP A 275 7.00 16.94 15.40
C ASP A 275 8.29 17.18 16.20
N PRO A 276 8.50 18.39 16.77
CA PRO A 276 9.69 18.70 17.55
C PRO A 276 9.86 17.83 18.81
N SER A 277 8.77 17.28 19.35
CA SER A 277 8.80 16.46 20.57
C SER A 277 9.45 15.09 20.37
N ARG A 278 9.67 14.67 19.11
CA ARG A 278 10.33 13.40 18.78
C ARG A 278 11.85 13.51 18.63
N GLY A 279 12.44 14.66 19.02
CA GLY A 279 13.89 14.89 18.92
C GLY A 279 14.42 14.99 17.48
N GLN A 280 13.53 15.12 16.50
CA GLN A 280 13.90 15.31 15.10
C GLN A 280 14.20 16.79 14.86
N SER A 281 15.42 17.10 14.41
CA SER A 281 15.79 18.43 13.92
C SER A 281 15.40 18.58 12.47
N CYS A 282 14.99 19.78 12.08
CA CYS A 282 14.92 20.13 10.67
C CYS A 282 16.30 20.45 10.15
N ASN A 283 16.63 19.86 9.01
CA ASN A 283 17.84 20.16 8.26
C ASN A 283 17.54 21.20 7.19
#